data_AF-A0A8T7MD87-F1
#
_entry.id   AF-A0A8T7MD87-F1
#
_cell.length_a   1.000
_cell.length_b   1.000
_cell.length_c   1.000
_cell.angle_alpha   90.00
_cell.angle_beta   90.00
_cell.angle_gamma   90.00
#
_symmetry.space_group_name_H-M   'P 1'
#
loop_
_entity.id
_entity.type
_entity.pdbx_description
1 polymer ?
#
loop_
_entity_poly.entity_id
_entity_poly.type
_entity_poly.pdbx_seq_one_letter_code
_entity_poly.pdbx_strand_id
1 'polypeptide(L)'
;MKATDFLNGTASGCSEPVSLDYVPSEGEGTPSQSSLIEQGEADYHVRAGRIGGQTTKQRHRDSNFYKEIGARGGTTTMARHGADYSERRKKGGDTTLERYGEEYYHTIAAKAARTKQDATRLRNSAIKVLMMQGFKIPTIIKLTLEDLKSDPRLQPLTQTGPLAEYLEQRPDAENQSLFLSQSGKPLSLANTYTIMERHQSAEEF
;
A
#
# COMPACT_ATOMS: atom_id res chain seq x y z
N MET A 1 -43.92 -54.40 -20.38
CA MET A 1 -43.04 -55.45 -20.92
C MET A 1 -41.72 -55.40 -20.16
N LYS A 2 -41.20 -56.58 -19.82
CA LYS A 2 -40.02 -56.89 -18.99
C LYS A 2 -38.68 -56.67 -19.72
N ALA A 3 -37.62 -56.89 -18.93
CA ALA A 3 -36.28 -57.43 -19.23
C ALA A 3 -35.17 -56.35 -19.16
N THR A 4 -34.24 -56.35 -18.18
CA THR A 4 -33.24 -57.38 -17.83
C THR A 4 -32.34 -57.67 -19.05
N ASP A 5 -31.02 -57.78 -19.04
CA ASP A 5 -29.96 -58.07 -18.08
C ASP A 5 -28.64 -57.56 -18.73
N PHE A 6 -27.54 -57.42 -17.99
CA PHE A 6 -26.39 -58.34 -18.11
C PHE A 6 -25.24 -57.94 -17.19
N LEU A 7 -24.99 -58.85 -16.25
CA LEU A 7 -23.80 -59.01 -15.42
C LEU A 7 -22.62 -59.58 -16.24
N ASN A 8 -21.40 -59.39 -15.72
CA ASN A 8 -20.28 -60.36 -15.61
C ASN A 8 -18.93 -59.60 -15.67
N GLY A 9 -17.90 -59.82 -14.86
CA GLY A 9 -17.59 -60.75 -13.75
C GLY A 9 -16.35 -60.20 -13.01
N THR A 10 -16.18 -60.37 -11.68
CA THR A 10 -15.49 -61.48 -10.96
C THR A 10 -14.15 -61.91 -11.57
N ALA A 11 -13.03 -62.16 -10.89
CA ALA A 11 -12.57 -62.07 -9.50
C ALA A 11 -11.08 -62.50 -9.49
N SER A 12 -10.25 -61.99 -8.57
CA SER A 12 -8.99 -62.61 -8.06
C SER A 12 -8.25 -61.57 -7.22
N GLY A 13 -7.72 -61.81 -6.03
CA GLY A 13 -7.60 -63.00 -5.19
C GLY A 13 -6.77 -62.61 -3.96
N CYS A 14 -7.22 -63.10 -2.80
CA CYS A 14 -6.55 -63.47 -1.54
C CYS A 14 -5.19 -62.87 -1.09
N SER A 15 -5.19 -62.47 0.20
CA SER A 15 -4.20 -62.75 1.29
C SER A 15 -2.78 -62.16 1.16
N GLU A 16 -2.16 -61.50 2.14
CA GLU A 16 -2.02 -61.78 3.59
C GLU A 16 -1.67 -60.49 4.38
N PRO A 17 -1.83 -60.47 5.72
CA PRO A 17 -1.45 -59.34 6.56
C PRO A 17 0.06 -59.37 6.88
N VAL A 18 0.80 -58.33 6.50
CA VAL A 18 2.21 -58.21 6.93
C VAL A 18 2.26 -57.62 8.34
N SER A 19 2.44 -58.54 9.30
CA SER A 19 3.27 -58.47 10.51
C SER A 19 3.51 -57.08 11.11
N LEU A 20 2.88 -56.89 12.27
CA LEU A 20 3.17 -55.88 13.26
C LEU A 20 4.37 -56.36 14.10
N ASP A 21 5.60 -56.10 13.66
CA ASP A 21 6.78 -56.21 14.51
C ASP A 21 7.81 -55.14 14.12
N TYR A 22 7.56 -53.90 14.55
CA TYR A 22 8.61 -52.90 14.69
C TYR A 22 8.70 -52.51 16.15
N VAL A 23 9.71 -53.06 16.84
CA VAL A 23 10.12 -52.63 18.17
C VAL A 23 11.13 -51.48 17.98
N PRO A 24 10.81 -50.22 18.32
CA PRO A 24 11.79 -49.16 18.25
C PRO A 24 12.74 -49.32 19.43
N SER A 25 14.02 -49.54 19.15
CA SER A 25 15.09 -49.35 20.13
C SER A 25 15.18 -47.85 20.47
N GLU A 26 15.05 -47.56 21.76
CA GLU A 26 15.32 -46.27 22.41
C GLU A 26 16.52 -45.53 21.76
N GLY A 27 16.28 -44.32 21.24
CA GLY A 27 17.37 -43.46 20.76
C GLY A 27 16.93 -42.34 19.81
N GLU A 28 16.87 -41.13 20.37
CA GLU A 28 16.78 -39.81 19.70
C GLU A 28 15.38 -39.33 19.27
N GLY A 29 14.99 -38.18 19.84
CA GLY A 29 13.68 -37.57 19.69
C GLY A 29 13.37 -37.20 18.25
N THR A 30 12.49 -37.98 17.61
CA THR A 30 11.89 -37.65 16.33
C THR A 30 10.75 -36.65 16.54
N PRO A 31 10.62 -35.60 15.70
CA PRO A 31 9.46 -34.71 15.76
C PRO A 31 8.19 -35.55 15.58
N SER A 32 7.18 -35.36 16.44
CA SER A 32 5.94 -36.12 16.32
C SER A 32 5.36 -35.98 14.92
N GLN A 33 4.99 -37.10 14.29
CA GLN A 33 4.49 -37.13 12.90
C GLN A 33 3.34 -36.11 12.64
N SER A 34 2.59 -35.73 13.67
CA SER A 34 1.56 -34.68 13.63
C SER A 34 2.08 -33.28 13.26
N SER A 35 3.26 -32.87 13.74
CA SER A 35 3.79 -31.52 13.48
C SER A 35 4.37 -31.38 12.07
N LEU A 36 4.88 -32.47 11.51
CA LEU A 36 5.35 -32.55 10.12
C LEU A 36 4.20 -32.50 9.11
N ILE A 37 3.04 -33.05 9.47
CA ILE A 37 1.81 -33.01 8.65
C ILE A 37 1.23 -31.58 8.61
N GLU A 38 1.10 -30.92 9.77
CA GLU A 38 0.61 -29.52 9.82
C GLU A 38 1.55 -28.54 9.10
N GLN A 39 2.87 -28.72 9.23
CA GLN A 39 3.84 -27.91 8.48
C GLN A 39 3.79 -28.19 6.98
N GLY A 40 3.61 -29.45 6.57
CA GLY A 40 3.42 -29.84 5.18
C GLY A 40 2.13 -29.30 4.56
N GLU A 41 1.06 -29.21 5.35
CA GLU A 41 -0.25 -28.67 4.95
C GLU A 41 -0.22 -27.14 4.84
N ALA A 42 0.37 -26.45 5.82
CA ALA A 42 0.60 -25.01 5.76
C ALA A 42 1.46 -24.63 4.53
N ASP A 43 2.54 -25.38 4.28
CA ASP A 43 3.40 -25.19 3.10
C ASP A 43 2.67 -25.55 1.79
N TYR A 44 1.73 -26.50 1.82
CA TYR A 44 0.87 -26.81 0.68
C TYR A 44 -0.07 -25.65 0.33
N HIS A 45 -0.77 -25.06 1.30
CA HIS A 45 -1.69 -23.95 1.05
C HIS A 45 -0.96 -22.68 0.58
N VAL A 46 0.21 -22.39 1.15
CA VAL A 46 1.04 -21.27 0.70
C VAL A 46 1.52 -21.49 -0.73
N ARG A 47 2.00 -22.70 -1.07
CA ARG A 47 2.40 -23.03 -2.45
C ARG A 47 1.24 -22.99 -3.42
N ALA A 48 0.08 -23.52 -3.06
CA ALA A 48 -1.13 -23.49 -3.88
C ALA A 48 -1.61 -22.06 -4.14
N GLY A 49 -1.63 -21.20 -3.10
CA GLY A 49 -1.96 -19.79 -3.23
C GLY A 49 -0.98 -19.03 -4.14
N ARG A 50 0.32 -19.31 -4.00
CA ARG A 50 1.36 -18.72 -4.87
C ARG A 50 1.19 -19.13 -6.33
N ILE A 51 0.97 -20.41 -6.59
CA ILE A 51 0.78 -20.94 -7.95
C ILE A 51 -0.50 -20.34 -8.55
N GLY A 52 -1.61 -20.35 -7.82
CA GLY A 52 -2.87 -19.76 -8.28
C GLY A 52 -2.76 -18.26 -8.59
N GLY A 53 -2.05 -17.50 -7.75
CA GLY A 53 -1.76 -16.09 -7.98
C GLY A 53 -0.90 -15.86 -9.24
N GLN A 54 0.16 -16.68 -9.43
CA GLN A 54 1.01 -16.61 -10.62
C GLN A 54 0.24 -16.94 -11.89
N THR A 55 -0.59 -17.99 -11.89
CA THR A 55 -1.43 -18.36 -13.04
C THR A 55 -2.45 -17.26 -13.36
N THR A 56 -3.08 -16.68 -12.35
CA THR A 56 -4.04 -15.57 -12.53
C THR A 56 -3.36 -14.34 -13.13
N LYS A 57 -2.15 -14.01 -12.66
CA LYS A 57 -1.32 -12.92 -13.22
C LYS A 57 -0.91 -13.15 -14.66
N GLN A 58 -0.62 -14.39 -15.04
CA GLN A 58 -0.27 -14.72 -16.42
C GLN A 58 -1.48 -14.64 -17.36
N ARG A 59 -2.67 -15.07 -16.90
CA ARG A 59 -3.93 -15.06 -17.66
C ARG A 59 -4.51 -13.65 -17.79
N HIS A 60 -4.46 -12.87 -16.71
CA HIS A 60 -5.01 -11.52 -16.66
C HIS A 60 -3.87 -10.53 -16.52
N ARG A 61 -3.33 -10.08 -17.67
CA ARG A 61 -2.25 -9.10 -17.73
C ARG A 61 -2.73 -7.64 -17.65
N ASP A 62 -4.03 -7.41 -17.81
CA ASP A 62 -4.63 -6.07 -17.70
C ASP A 62 -4.94 -5.73 -16.22
N SER A 63 -4.65 -4.48 -15.86
CA SER A 63 -4.98 -3.89 -14.55
C SER A 63 -6.48 -3.85 -14.29
N ASN A 64 -7.32 -3.75 -15.33
CA ASN A 64 -8.77 -3.64 -15.17
C ASN A 64 -9.39 -4.86 -14.47
N PHE A 65 -8.87 -6.06 -14.73
CA PHE A 65 -9.32 -7.29 -14.06
C PHE A 65 -9.19 -7.18 -12.53
N TYR A 66 -8.04 -6.72 -12.04
CA TYR A 66 -7.78 -6.56 -10.60
C TYR A 66 -8.62 -5.45 -9.98
N LYS A 67 -8.82 -4.34 -10.70
CA LYS A 67 -9.70 -3.26 -10.26
C LYS A 67 -11.13 -3.76 -10.07
N GLU A 68 -11.63 -4.54 -11.02
CA GLU A 68 -13.00 -5.05 -10.99
C GLU A 68 -13.21 -6.04 -9.84
N ILE A 69 -12.33 -7.03 -9.67
CA ILE A 69 -12.46 -7.99 -8.56
C ILE A 69 -12.29 -7.31 -7.20
N GLY A 70 -11.40 -6.32 -7.09
CA GLY A 70 -11.25 -5.51 -5.88
C GLY A 70 -12.51 -4.71 -5.57
N ALA A 71 -13.09 -4.06 -6.58
CA ALA A 71 -14.34 -3.32 -6.44
C ALA A 71 -15.50 -4.23 -6.00
N ARG A 72 -15.68 -5.39 -6.65
CA ARG A 72 -16.71 -6.37 -6.26
C ARG A 72 -16.51 -6.88 -4.83
N GLY A 73 -15.27 -7.17 -4.44
CA GLY A 73 -14.94 -7.57 -3.07
C GLY A 73 -15.31 -6.49 -2.06
N GLY A 74 -14.91 -5.24 -2.34
CA GLY A 74 -15.27 -4.08 -1.51
C GLY A 74 -16.79 -3.90 -1.37
N THR A 75 -17.53 -3.94 -2.47
CA THR A 75 -18.99 -3.83 -2.47
C THR A 75 -19.64 -4.95 -1.66
N THR A 76 -19.17 -6.18 -1.82
CA THR A 76 -19.71 -7.34 -1.09
C THR A 76 -19.46 -7.21 0.41
N THR A 77 -18.24 -6.82 0.81
CA THR A 77 -17.90 -6.59 2.22
C THR A 77 -18.72 -5.45 2.81
N MET A 78 -18.91 -4.35 2.09
CA MET A 78 -19.74 -3.23 2.55
C MET A 78 -21.22 -3.61 2.65
N ALA A 79 -21.74 -4.39 1.72
CA ALA A 79 -23.12 -4.88 1.80
C ALA A 79 -23.36 -5.77 3.04
N ARG A 80 -22.37 -6.59 3.41
CA ARG A 80 -22.48 -7.49 4.57
C ARG A 80 -22.19 -6.82 5.92
N HIS A 81 -21.21 -5.93 5.96
CA HIS A 81 -20.64 -5.42 7.22
C HIS A 81 -20.67 -3.89 7.33
N GLY A 82 -21.17 -3.17 6.34
CA GLY A 82 -21.15 -1.70 6.32
C GLY A 82 -21.87 -1.08 7.52
N ALA A 83 -23.01 -1.63 7.92
CA ALA A 83 -23.77 -1.17 9.08
C ALA A 83 -22.98 -1.34 10.39
N ASP A 84 -22.46 -2.55 10.63
CA ASP A 84 -21.64 -2.88 11.81
C ASP A 84 -20.35 -2.03 11.86
N TYR A 85 -19.68 -1.80 10.73
CA TYR A 85 -18.55 -0.86 10.67
C TYR A 85 -18.96 0.57 11.02
N SER A 86 -20.12 1.03 10.55
CA SER A 86 -20.63 2.37 10.85
C SER A 86 -20.93 2.53 12.33
N GLU A 87 -21.61 1.56 12.94
CA GLU A 87 -21.92 1.57 14.37
C GLU A 87 -20.66 1.55 15.23
N ARG A 88 -19.69 0.69 14.91
CA ARG A 88 -18.41 0.64 15.62
C ARG A 88 -17.64 1.94 15.52
N ARG A 89 -17.60 2.57 14.33
CA ARG A 89 -16.97 3.89 14.16
C ARG A 89 -17.68 4.98 14.95
N LYS A 90 -19.02 4.99 14.94
CA LYS A 90 -19.81 5.96 15.71
C LYS A 90 -19.54 5.80 17.22
N LYS A 91 -19.65 4.58 17.74
CA LYS A 91 -19.38 4.28 19.16
C LYS A 91 -17.96 4.67 19.57
N GLY A 92 -16.96 4.43 18.71
CA GLY A 92 -15.58 4.86 18.96
C GLY A 92 -15.42 6.38 19.02
N GLY A 93 -16.12 7.10 18.13
CA GLY A 93 -16.22 8.56 18.15
C GLY A 93 -16.89 9.07 19.42
N ASP A 94 -18.08 8.56 19.73
CA ASP A 94 -18.86 8.94 20.91
C ASP A 94 -18.06 8.71 22.21
N THR A 95 -17.37 7.57 22.33
CA THR A 95 -16.50 7.26 23.49
C THR A 95 -15.35 8.24 23.63
N THR A 96 -14.77 8.66 22.49
CA THR A 96 -13.66 9.63 22.47
C THR A 96 -14.17 11.04 22.82
N LEU A 97 -15.33 11.41 22.31
CA LEU A 97 -16.02 12.66 22.62
C LEU A 97 -16.39 12.76 24.10
N GLU A 98 -16.98 11.70 24.67
CA GLU A 98 -17.31 11.63 26.08
C GLU A 98 -16.06 11.80 26.97
N ARG A 99 -14.93 11.19 26.58
CA ARG A 99 -13.70 11.24 27.35
C ARG A 99 -12.94 12.56 27.25
N TYR A 100 -12.89 13.17 26.07
CA TYR A 100 -11.97 14.29 25.78
C TYR A 100 -12.65 15.59 25.36
N GLY A 101 -13.96 15.56 25.07
CA GLY A 101 -14.75 16.72 24.65
C GLY A 101 -14.50 17.19 23.21
N GLU A 102 -15.25 18.20 22.77
CA GLU A 102 -15.18 18.75 21.40
C GLU A 102 -13.84 19.46 21.12
N GLU A 103 -13.28 20.15 22.11
CA GLU A 103 -11.99 20.86 22.02
C GLU A 103 -10.85 19.94 21.59
N TYR A 104 -10.91 18.66 21.98
CA TYR A 104 -9.94 17.67 21.54
C TYR A 104 -9.99 17.46 20.02
N TYR A 105 -11.17 17.32 19.44
CA TYR A 105 -11.33 17.17 18.00
C TYR A 105 -10.88 18.42 17.24
N HIS A 106 -11.24 19.61 17.75
CA HIS A 106 -10.78 20.88 17.18
C HIS A 106 -9.26 20.98 17.18
N THR A 107 -8.61 20.62 18.30
CA THR A 107 -7.16 20.64 18.43
C THR A 107 -6.49 19.68 17.45
N ILE A 108 -6.98 18.44 17.34
CA ILE A 108 -6.41 17.45 16.42
C ILE A 108 -6.60 17.87 14.96
N ALA A 109 -7.79 18.39 14.61
CA ALA A 109 -8.06 18.90 13.26
C ALA A 109 -7.17 20.10 12.91
N ALA A 110 -7.04 21.06 13.83
CA ALA A 110 -6.18 22.23 13.66
C ALA A 110 -4.71 21.82 13.52
N LYS A 111 -4.23 20.87 14.33
CA LYS A 111 -2.87 20.33 14.23
C LYS A 111 -2.64 19.68 12.87
N ALA A 112 -3.56 18.84 12.41
CA ALA A 112 -3.46 18.19 11.10
C ALA A 112 -3.47 19.20 9.94
N ALA A 113 -4.33 20.23 10.02
CA ALA A 113 -4.37 21.31 9.04
C ALA A 113 -3.06 22.10 9.02
N ARG A 114 -2.52 22.42 10.19
CA ARG A 114 -1.24 23.12 10.33
C ARG A 114 -0.09 22.32 9.73
N THR A 115 0.01 21.02 10.00
CA THR A 115 1.03 20.16 9.39
C THR A 115 0.97 20.18 7.86
N LYS A 116 -0.24 20.10 7.27
CA LYS A 116 -0.42 20.20 5.81
C LYS A 116 0.00 21.56 5.27
N GLN A 117 -0.32 22.62 6.00
CA GLN A 117 0.06 23.98 5.64
C GLN A 117 1.58 24.18 5.72
N ASP A 118 2.23 23.66 6.75
CA ASP A 118 3.69 23.74 6.92
C ASP A 118 4.43 22.99 5.81
N ALA A 119 4.01 21.77 5.46
CA ALA A 119 4.57 21.04 4.33
C ALA A 119 4.42 21.81 3.00
N THR A 120 3.25 22.44 2.79
CA THR A 120 2.98 23.27 1.61
C THR A 120 3.87 24.53 1.60
N ARG A 121 4.03 25.19 2.75
CA ARG A 121 4.86 26.38 2.94
C ARG A 121 6.32 26.06 2.65
N LEU A 122 6.82 24.94 3.17
CA LEU A 122 8.19 24.50 2.99
C LEU A 122 8.49 24.22 1.51
N ARG A 123 7.62 23.46 0.84
CA ARG A 123 7.70 23.22 -0.60
C ARG A 123 7.71 24.53 -1.40
N ASN A 124 6.81 25.46 -1.07
CA ASN A 124 6.72 26.74 -1.79
C ASN A 124 7.96 27.61 -1.55
N SER A 125 8.55 27.57 -0.35
CA SER A 125 9.81 28.24 -0.04
C SER A 125 10.99 27.68 -0.84
N ALA A 126 11.06 26.35 -1.00
CA ALA A 126 12.04 25.73 -1.88
C ALA A 126 11.88 26.16 -3.35
N ILE A 127 10.64 26.23 -3.85
CA ILE A 127 10.34 26.72 -5.21
C ILE A 127 10.75 28.20 -5.35
N LYS A 128 10.49 29.03 -4.34
CA LYS A 128 10.94 30.44 -4.27
C LYS A 128 12.45 30.57 -4.47
N VAL A 129 13.24 29.76 -3.75
CA VAL A 129 14.69 29.76 -3.88
C VAL A 129 15.13 29.43 -5.31
N LEU A 130 14.52 28.43 -5.94
CA LEU A 130 14.83 28.09 -7.33
C LEU A 130 14.47 29.22 -8.30
N MET A 131 13.33 29.90 -8.08
CA MET A 131 12.95 31.06 -8.88
C MET A 131 13.95 32.21 -8.75
N MET A 132 14.46 32.49 -7.54
CA MET A 132 15.51 33.50 -7.31
C MET A 132 16.82 33.14 -8.01
N GLN A 133 17.13 31.84 -8.15
CA GLN A 133 18.25 31.34 -8.93
C GLN A 133 17.99 31.32 -10.45
N GLY A 134 16.87 31.91 -10.89
CA GLY A 134 16.53 32.08 -12.31
C GLY A 134 15.82 30.88 -12.95
N PHE A 135 15.45 29.85 -12.18
CA PHE A 135 14.68 28.73 -12.72
C PHE A 135 13.22 29.15 -12.99
N LYS A 136 12.75 28.88 -14.21
CA LYS A 136 11.34 29.14 -14.58
C LYS A 136 10.46 28.01 -14.06
N ILE A 137 9.23 28.36 -13.67
CA ILE A 137 8.22 27.40 -13.17
C ILE A 137 8.05 26.16 -14.07
N PRO A 138 7.94 26.28 -15.41
CA PRO A 138 7.79 25.11 -16.28
C PRO A 138 8.98 24.14 -16.22
N THR A 139 10.17 24.64 -15.88
CA THR A 139 11.37 23.83 -15.64
C THR A 139 11.31 23.22 -14.25
N ILE A 140 10.99 24.02 -13.21
CA ILE A 140 10.94 23.57 -11.81
C ILE A 140 10.00 22.38 -11.63
N ILE A 141 8.79 22.42 -12.22
CA ILE A 141 7.80 21.34 -12.06
C ILE A 141 8.24 20.02 -12.72
N LYS A 142 9.21 20.07 -13.64
CA LYS A 142 9.76 18.90 -14.34
C LYS A 142 11.01 18.33 -13.68
N LEU A 143 11.61 19.07 -12.73
CA LEU A 143 12.81 18.60 -12.03
C LEU A 143 12.54 17.28 -11.32
N THR A 144 13.54 16.44 -11.33
CA THR A 144 13.57 15.13 -10.69
C THR A 144 14.62 15.07 -9.59
N LEU A 145 14.57 14.01 -8.78
CA LEU A 145 15.61 13.74 -7.79
C LEU A 145 16.98 13.44 -8.43
N GLU A 146 17.00 13.00 -9.69
CA GLU A 146 18.24 12.78 -10.46
C GLU A 146 18.88 14.11 -10.87
N ASP A 147 18.06 15.10 -11.25
CA ASP A 147 18.54 16.44 -11.62
C ASP A 147 19.30 17.14 -10.47
N LEU A 148 18.97 16.83 -9.22
CA LEU A 148 19.70 17.34 -8.05
C LEU A 148 21.18 16.90 -8.04
N LYS A 149 21.47 15.74 -8.60
CA LYS A 149 22.83 15.19 -8.68
C LYS A 149 23.58 15.73 -9.89
N SER A 150 22.88 15.89 -11.01
CA SER A 150 23.47 16.24 -12.30
C SER A 150 23.59 17.74 -12.56
N ASP A 151 22.70 18.61 -12.05
CA ASP A 151 22.78 20.06 -12.25
C ASP A 151 23.66 20.72 -11.16
N PRO A 152 24.83 21.28 -11.51
CA PRO A 152 25.73 21.92 -10.54
C PRO A 152 25.11 23.13 -9.83
N ARG A 153 24.07 23.75 -10.40
CA ARG A 153 23.37 24.89 -9.77
C ARG A 153 22.46 24.44 -8.63
N LEU A 154 22.03 23.18 -8.63
CA LEU A 154 21.15 22.63 -7.60
C LEU A 154 21.94 22.09 -6.40
N GLN A 155 23.15 21.57 -6.60
CA GLN A 155 23.95 20.95 -5.55
C GLN A 155 24.21 21.85 -4.31
N PRO A 156 24.49 23.16 -4.43
CA PRO A 156 24.66 24.02 -3.25
C PRO A 156 23.36 24.16 -2.45
N LEU A 157 22.22 24.15 -3.14
CA LEU A 157 20.88 24.36 -2.57
C LEU A 157 20.37 23.12 -1.81
N THR A 158 20.95 21.95 -2.04
CA THR A 158 20.58 20.72 -1.31
C THR A 158 21.26 20.59 0.04
N GLN A 159 22.28 21.41 0.32
CA GLN A 159 23.06 21.31 1.56
C GLN A 159 22.43 22.12 2.70
N THR A 160 21.88 23.30 2.39
CA THR A 160 21.32 24.20 3.39
C THR A 160 20.12 24.98 2.84
N GLY A 161 19.28 25.47 3.74
CA GLY A 161 18.16 26.34 3.42
C GLY A 161 16.89 25.60 2.96
N PRO A 162 15.92 26.34 2.38
CA PRO A 162 14.57 25.83 2.18
C PRO A 162 14.45 24.58 1.30
N LEU A 163 15.32 24.43 0.29
CA LEU A 163 15.31 23.23 -0.56
C LEU A 163 15.82 22.01 0.20
N ALA A 164 16.90 22.15 0.98
CA ALA A 164 17.41 21.09 1.83
C ALA A 164 16.37 20.65 2.87
N GLU A 165 15.77 21.60 3.58
CA GLU A 165 14.71 21.33 4.57
C GLU A 165 13.50 20.63 3.94
N TYR A 166 13.09 21.06 2.73
CA TYR A 166 12.02 20.39 1.99
C TYR A 166 12.38 18.94 1.64
N LEU A 167 13.63 18.67 1.24
CA LEU A 167 14.07 17.33 0.87
C LEU A 167 14.04 16.36 2.05
N GLU A 168 14.38 16.82 3.26
CA GLU A 168 14.30 16.00 4.48
C GLU A 168 12.85 15.59 4.82
N GLN A 169 11.89 16.45 4.49
CA GLN A 169 10.47 16.26 4.79
C GLN A 169 9.64 15.90 3.54
N ARG A 170 10.31 15.59 2.43
CA ARG A 170 9.64 15.32 1.16
C ARG A 170 8.84 14.03 1.30
N PRO A 171 7.54 14.01 0.94
CA PRO A 171 6.75 12.79 0.95
C PRO A 171 7.35 11.71 0.05
N ASP A 172 7.26 10.46 0.50
CA ASP A 172 7.57 9.31 -0.34
C ASP A 172 6.58 9.22 -1.52
N ALA A 173 7.11 8.96 -2.70
CA ALA A 173 6.32 8.82 -3.92
C ALA A 173 6.99 7.84 -4.87
N GLU A 174 6.17 7.14 -5.65
CA GLU A 174 6.64 6.21 -6.69
C GLU A 174 7.32 6.93 -7.86
N ASN A 175 7.03 8.22 -8.04
CA ASN A 175 7.59 9.05 -9.11
C ASN A 175 8.85 9.79 -8.65
N GLN A 176 9.73 10.06 -9.61
CA GLN A 176 11.00 10.74 -9.39
C GLN A 176 10.90 12.26 -9.36
N SER A 177 9.69 12.85 -9.46
CA SER A 177 9.53 14.30 -9.49
C SER A 177 9.97 14.94 -8.17
N LEU A 178 10.77 15.99 -8.26
CA LEU A 178 11.33 16.69 -7.10
C LEU A 178 10.21 17.26 -6.21
N PHE A 179 9.29 18.00 -6.83
CA PHE A 179 8.19 18.65 -6.12
C PHE A 179 6.87 17.91 -6.27
N LEU A 180 6.20 17.70 -5.13
CA LEU A 180 4.96 16.95 -5.04
C LEU A 180 3.80 17.81 -4.52
N SER A 181 2.60 17.45 -4.95
CA SER A 181 1.35 17.91 -4.36
C SER A 181 1.07 17.20 -3.04
N GLN A 182 0.06 17.64 -2.30
CA GLN A 182 -0.39 16.99 -1.06
C GLN A 182 -0.80 15.53 -1.27
N SER A 183 -1.21 15.16 -2.48
CA SER A 183 -1.57 13.78 -2.83
C SER A 183 -0.38 12.96 -3.36
N GLY A 184 0.86 13.44 -3.25
CA GLY A 184 2.06 12.76 -3.74
C GLY A 184 2.21 12.73 -5.27
N LYS A 185 1.37 13.48 -6.00
CA LYS A 185 1.45 13.60 -7.45
C LYS A 185 2.40 14.73 -7.85
N PRO A 186 3.07 14.66 -9.02
CA PRO A 186 3.86 15.77 -9.54
C PRO A 186 3.06 17.07 -9.60
N LEU A 187 3.72 18.21 -9.39
CA LEU A 187 3.05 19.51 -9.49
C LEU A 187 2.63 19.82 -10.93
N SER A 188 1.44 20.39 -11.07
CA SER A 188 0.96 20.98 -12.32
C SER A 188 1.22 22.49 -12.34
N LEU A 189 1.12 23.11 -13.51
CA LEU A 189 1.20 24.56 -13.65
C LEU A 189 0.17 25.29 -12.77
N ALA A 190 -1.07 24.80 -12.71
CA ALA A 190 -2.13 25.40 -11.89
C ALA A 190 -1.76 25.43 -10.40
N ASN A 191 -1.14 24.36 -9.90
CA ASN A 191 -0.69 24.30 -8.51
C ASN A 191 0.39 25.34 -8.20
N THR A 192 1.22 25.68 -9.19
CA THR A 192 2.40 26.54 -9.01
C THR A 192 2.13 28.02 -9.31
N TYR A 193 1.14 28.37 -10.13
CA TYR A 193 0.78 29.78 -10.40
C TYR A 193 0.31 30.53 -9.15
N THR A 194 -0.37 29.85 -8.22
CA THR A 194 -0.74 30.44 -6.91
C THR A 194 0.48 30.88 -6.08
N ILE A 195 1.65 30.30 -6.36
CA ILE A 195 2.92 30.65 -5.73
C ILE A 195 3.50 31.92 -6.37
N MET A 196 3.32 32.10 -7.69
CA MET A 196 3.79 33.27 -8.44
C MET A 196 3.03 34.54 -8.08
N GLU A 197 1.70 34.45 -7.98
CA GLU A 197 0.83 35.60 -7.69
C GLU A 197 1.20 36.25 -6.34
N ARG A 198 1.42 35.43 -5.31
CA ARG A 198 1.88 35.91 -3.99
C ARG A 198 3.32 36.40 -3.96
N HIS A 199 4.13 35.98 -4.92
CA HIS A 199 5.52 36.37 -5.03
C HIS A 199 5.69 37.74 -5.67
N GLN A 200 4.95 37.98 -6.75
CA GLN A 200 4.94 39.26 -7.45
C GLN A 200 4.43 40.37 -6.51
N SER A 201 3.37 40.10 -5.74
CA SER A 201 2.86 41.07 -4.74
C SER A 201 3.81 41.36 -3.57
N ALA A 202 4.85 40.54 -3.35
CA ALA A 202 5.81 40.73 -2.27
C ALA A 202 7.08 41.49 -2.70
N GLU A 203 7.32 41.66 -4.00
CA GLU A 203 8.40 42.50 -4.55
C GLU A 203 7.91 43.89 -4.98
N GLU A 204 6.60 44.14 -4.89
CA GLU A 204 5.98 45.45 -5.18
C GLU A 204 5.89 46.39 -3.95
N PHE A 205 6.51 46.04 -2.82
CA PHE A 205 6.62 46.85 -1.60
C PHE A 205 8.05 46.85 -1.07
#